data_AF-A0ABC8R5Y5-F1
#
_entry.id   AF-A0ABC8R5Y5-F1
#
_cell.length_a   1.000
_cell.length_b   1.000
_cell.length_c   1.000
_cell.angle_alpha   90.00
_cell.angle_beta   90.00
_cell.angle_gamma   90.00
#
_symmetry.space_group_name_H-M   'P 1'
#
loop_
_entity.id
_entity.type
_entity.pdbx_description
1 polymer ?
#
loop_
_entity_poly.entity_id
_entity_poly.type
_entity_poly.pdbx_seq_one_letter_code
_entity_poly.pdbx_strand_id
1 'polypeptide(L)'
;MQPVATIFHLDLPQALEDEYRGFLNKTIVSDFADYAWLCFRLFGDRIKHWITINEPFSYSVFGYAYGTFPPNRCSGDQSALHGNYAFFVSRYVNSVTSDCKEGNSGTEPYLVSHHLLLAHAAAVKVYRGENFQKSQKGQIGITLNVDWAVPYDDQSEKDQDAAKRALAFMYGWFMDPLYNGTYPNVMVTHVKERLPKFSKSESEMVKGSYDFIGINYYTASYSIDRPCLYGRTGNYLTDSCVNATFNNVGRLGLPSIVRLRGQRAFGMRKSSYRPQLPNLMQPRVQTA
;
A
#
# COMPACT_ATOMS: atom_id res chain seq x y z
N MET A 1 5.81 -10.15 24.71
CA MET A 1 5.70 -9.31 23.50
C MET A 1 4.24 -9.31 23.08
N GLN A 2 3.67 -8.15 22.74
CA GLN A 2 2.28 -8.07 22.28
C GLN A 2 2.24 -8.21 20.75
N PRO A 3 1.52 -9.20 20.20
CA PRO A 3 1.46 -9.40 18.77
C PRO A 3 0.54 -8.39 18.09
N VAL A 4 0.94 -7.94 16.90
CA VAL A 4 0.11 -7.19 15.96
C VAL A 4 -0.03 -8.07 14.71
N ALA A 5 -1.24 -8.54 14.43
CA ALA A 5 -1.48 -9.48 13.35
C ALA A 5 -2.07 -8.75 12.14
N THR A 6 -1.51 -8.98 10.95
CA THR A 6 -2.10 -8.54 9.69
C THR A 6 -2.89 -9.70 9.09
N ILE A 7 -4.17 -9.49 8.76
CA ILE A 7 -5.05 -10.52 8.19
C ILE A 7 -4.70 -10.75 6.73
N PHE A 8 -4.47 -9.68 5.96
CA PHE A 8 -4.11 -9.73 4.55
C PHE A 8 -2.91 -8.86 4.23
N HIS A 9 -1.89 -9.47 3.64
CA HIS A 9 -0.64 -8.86 3.23
C HIS A 9 -0.26 -9.28 1.81
N LEU A 10 -1.13 -8.94 0.85
CA LEU A 10 -0.98 -9.24 -0.58
C LEU A 10 -1.02 -10.75 -0.92
N ASP A 11 -1.50 -11.57 0.02
CA ASP A 11 -1.48 -13.03 0.01
C ASP A 11 -2.86 -13.62 -0.31
N LEU A 12 -3.51 -13.10 -1.35
CA LEU A 12 -4.83 -13.57 -1.80
C LEU A 12 -4.73 -15.06 -2.19
N PRO A 13 -5.63 -15.94 -1.71
CA PRO A 13 -5.68 -17.32 -2.17
C PRO A 13 -5.90 -17.39 -3.69
N GLN A 14 -5.03 -18.10 -4.40
CA GLN A 14 -5.11 -18.23 -5.86
C GLN A 14 -6.47 -18.75 -6.34
N ALA A 15 -7.13 -19.61 -5.57
CA ALA A 15 -8.46 -20.12 -5.91
C ALA A 15 -9.51 -19.02 -6.10
N LEU A 16 -9.45 -17.93 -5.32
CA LEU A 16 -10.38 -16.81 -5.44
C LEU A 16 -10.05 -15.92 -6.66
N GLU A 17 -8.77 -15.84 -7.01
CA GLU A 17 -8.33 -15.19 -8.26
C GLU A 17 -8.82 -16.00 -9.48
N ASP A 18 -8.70 -17.32 -9.45
CA ASP A 18 -9.15 -18.20 -10.54
C ASP A 18 -10.67 -18.24 -10.66
N GLU A 19 -11.40 -18.24 -9.55
CA GLU A 19 -12.87 -18.36 -9.52
C GLU A 19 -13.56 -17.08 -10.02
N TYR A 20 -13.12 -15.92 -9.51
CA TYR A 20 -13.81 -14.66 -9.79
C TYR A 20 -12.89 -13.46 -9.93
N ARG A 21 -11.57 -13.65 -10.06
CA ARG A 21 -10.57 -12.58 -10.19
C ARG A 21 -10.40 -11.74 -8.94
N GLY A 22 -10.54 -12.37 -7.78
CA GLY A 22 -10.15 -11.78 -6.49
C GLY A 22 -10.82 -10.45 -6.23
N PHE A 23 -10.01 -9.43 -5.95
CA PHE A 23 -10.50 -8.09 -5.61
C PHE A 23 -11.14 -7.32 -6.76
N LEU A 24 -11.17 -7.86 -7.99
CA LEU A 24 -11.97 -7.27 -9.06
C LEU A 24 -13.46 -7.59 -8.93
N ASN A 25 -13.83 -8.59 -8.12
CA ASN A 25 -15.21 -8.97 -7.89
C ASN A 25 -15.66 -8.62 -6.46
N LYS A 26 -16.89 -8.12 -6.33
CA LYS A 26 -17.45 -7.72 -5.03
C LYS A 26 -17.63 -8.90 -4.06
N THR A 27 -17.73 -10.14 -4.56
CA THR A 27 -17.80 -11.36 -3.72
C THR A 27 -16.64 -11.45 -2.72
N ILE A 28 -15.46 -10.91 -3.05
CA ILE A 28 -14.31 -10.88 -2.15
C ILE A 28 -14.61 -10.23 -0.78
N VAL A 29 -15.59 -9.32 -0.72
CA VAL A 29 -15.95 -8.60 0.50
C VAL A 29 -16.54 -9.54 1.54
N SER A 30 -17.39 -10.49 1.13
CA SER A 30 -17.93 -11.50 2.03
C SER A 30 -16.87 -12.53 2.41
N ASP A 31 -16.10 -13.03 1.43
CA ASP A 31 -15.10 -14.08 1.68
C ASP A 31 -13.99 -13.58 2.63
N PHE A 32 -13.57 -12.32 2.46
CA PHE A 32 -12.62 -11.69 3.38
C PHE A 32 -13.22 -11.49 4.78
N ALA A 33 -14.50 -11.13 4.89
CA ALA A 33 -15.17 -10.99 6.18
C ALA A 33 -15.27 -12.33 6.92
N ASP A 34 -15.56 -13.43 6.22
CA ASP A 34 -15.60 -14.78 6.79
C ASP A 34 -14.22 -15.26 7.22
N TYR A 35 -13.18 -14.99 6.41
CA TYR A 35 -11.80 -15.27 6.79
C TYR A 35 -11.38 -14.47 8.03
N ALA A 36 -11.68 -13.16 8.08
CA ALA A 36 -11.40 -12.32 9.24
C ALA A 36 -12.15 -12.80 10.49
N TRP A 37 -13.43 -13.18 10.36
CA TRP A 37 -14.22 -13.76 11.45
C TRP A 37 -13.53 -14.99 12.04
N LEU A 38 -13.03 -15.89 11.17
CA LEU A 38 -12.31 -17.09 11.59
C LEU A 38 -11.03 -16.72 12.36
N CYS A 39 -10.25 -15.76 11.87
CA CYS A 39 -9.07 -15.25 12.56
C CYS A 39 -9.40 -14.69 13.95
N PHE A 40 -10.44 -13.86 14.07
CA PHE A 40 -10.87 -13.29 15.35
C PHE A 40 -11.30 -14.38 16.33
N ARG A 41 -12.06 -15.37 15.85
CA ARG A 41 -12.54 -16.49 16.66
C ARG A 41 -11.40 -17.35 17.19
N LEU A 42 -10.42 -17.68 16.34
CA LEU A 42 -9.35 -18.63 16.68
C LEU A 42 -8.20 -18.00 17.46
N PHE A 43 -7.90 -16.73 17.24
CA PHE A 43 -6.68 -16.10 17.77
C PHE A 43 -6.93 -14.86 18.62
N GLY A 44 -8.15 -14.33 18.64
CA GLY A 44 -8.47 -13.09 19.36
C GLY A 44 -8.42 -13.22 20.89
N ASP A 45 -8.30 -14.44 21.43
CA ASP A 45 -7.94 -14.66 22.83
C ASP A 45 -6.57 -14.04 23.17
N ARG A 46 -5.61 -14.09 22.23
CA ARG A 46 -4.22 -13.61 22.37
C ARG A 46 -3.90 -12.35 21.56
N ILE A 47 -4.44 -12.22 20.36
CA ILE A 47 -4.21 -11.04 19.50
C ILE A 47 -5.12 -9.89 19.95
N LYS A 48 -4.52 -8.74 20.24
CA LYS A 48 -5.23 -7.53 20.68
C LYS A 48 -5.11 -6.36 19.70
N HIS A 49 -4.26 -6.47 18.69
CA HIS A 49 -4.14 -5.48 17.63
C HIS A 49 -4.23 -6.19 16.28
N TRP A 50 -5.29 -5.87 15.56
CA TRP A 50 -5.58 -6.43 14.24
C TRP A 50 -5.37 -5.36 13.18
N ILE A 51 -4.53 -5.67 12.20
CA ILE A 51 -4.47 -4.95 10.93
C ILE A 51 -5.25 -5.80 9.94
N THR A 52 -6.26 -5.23 9.32
CA THR A 52 -7.04 -5.91 8.28
C THR A 52 -6.22 -6.09 7.02
N ILE A 53 -5.82 -4.99 6.40
CA ILE A 53 -5.11 -4.95 5.12
C ILE A 53 -3.83 -4.13 5.29
N ASN A 54 -2.72 -4.64 4.76
CA ASN A 54 -1.48 -3.90 4.63
C ASN A 54 -1.34 -3.28 3.24
N GLU A 55 -1.10 -1.98 3.18
CA GLU A 55 -0.75 -1.23 1.96
C GLU A 55 -1.71 -1.44 0.78
N PRO A 56 -2.99 -1.07 0.92
CA PRO A 56 -3.96 -1.26 -0.15
C PRO A 56 -3.59 -0.48 -1.42
N PHE A 57 -2.89 0.66 -1.29
CA PHE A 57 -2.31 1.37 -2.43
C PHE A 57 -1.33 0.49 -3.22
N SER A 58 -0.39 -0.16 -2.52
CA SER A 58 0.62 -1.01 -3.15
C SER A 58 -0.06 -2.16 -3.90
N TYR A 59 -1.02 -2.84 -3.28
CA TYR A 59 -1.77 -3.92 -3.94
C TYR A 59 -2.45 -3.44 -5.23
N SER A 60 -3.21 -2.35 -5.16
CA SER A 60 -3.97 -1.84 -6.31
C SER A 60 -3.07 -1.34 -7.44
N VAL A 61 -2.03 -0.56 -7.11
CA VAL A 61 -1.20 0.12 -8.12
C VAL A 61 -0.19 -0.83 -8.73
N PHE A 62 0.49 -1.65 -7.94
CA PHE A 62 1.45 -2.61 -8.48
C PHE A 62 0.78 -3.83 -9.11
N GLY A 63 -0.36 -4.28 -8.60
CA GLY A 63 -1.08 -5.43 -9.14
C GLY A 63 -1.88 -5.13 -10.41
N TYR A 64 -2.44 -3.91 -10.52
CA TYR A 64 -3.47 -3.59 -11.53
C TYR A 64 -3.20 -2.33 -12.38
N ALA A 65 -2.15 -1.54 -12.07
CA ALA A 65 -1.75 -0.41 -12.90
C ALA A 65 -0.41 -0.65 -13.59
N TYR A 66 0.63 -0.99 -12.81
CA TYR A 66 1.94 -1.36 -13.32
C TYR A 66 2.03 -2.84 -13.71
N GLY A 67 1.23 -3.71 -13.08
CA GLY A 67 1.30 -5.15 -13.26
C GLY A 67 2.58 -5.80 -12.70
N THR A 68 3.37 -5.14 -11.85
CA THR A 68 4.61 -5.73 -11.34
C THR A 68 4.40 -6.70 -10.18
N PHE A 69 3.24 -6.66 -9.51
CA PHE A 69 2.84 -7.60 -8.47
C PHE A 69 1.76 -8.54 -9.02
N PRO A 70 1.56 -9.73 -8.42
CA PRO A 70 0.38 -10.54 -8.69
C PRO A 70 -0.91 -9.70 -8.54
N PRO A 71 -1.92 -9.86 -9.43
CA PRO A 71 -2.01 -10.84 -10.51
C PRO A 71 -1.42 -10.40 -11.87
N ASN A 72 -0.51 -9.42 -11.91
CA ASN A 72 0.19 -8.93 -13.11
C ASN A 72 -0.77 -8.36 -14.17
N ARG A 73 -1.70 -7.49 -13.74
CA ARG A 73 -2.67 -6.86 -14.64
C ARG A 73 -2.31 -5.42 -14.93
N CYS A 74 -2.42 -5.04 -16.19
CA CYS A 74 -2.28 -3.66 -16.65
C CYS A 74 -2.86 -3.54 -18.06
N SER A 75 -3.10 -2.32 -18.55
CA SER A 75 -3.36 -2.17 -20.00
C SER A 75 -2.09 -2.56 -20.77
N GLY A 76 -2.18 -3.14 -21.97
CA GLY A 76 -1.08 -3.78 -22.72
C GLY A 76 0.27 -3.04 -22.78
N ASP A 77 0.64 -2.48 -23.93
CA ASP A 77 1.95 -1.82 -24.05
C ASP A 77 1.99 -0.48 -23.29
N GLN A 78 2.55 -0.52 -22.07
CA GLN A 78 2.81 0.66 -21.25
C GLN A 78 4.17 1.32 -21.57
N SER A 79 4.89 0.90 -22.62
CA SER A 79 6.16 1.52 -23.05
C SER A 79 6.03 3.03 -23.31
N ALA A 80 4.84 3.53 -23.63
CA ALA A 80 4.58 4.97 -23.76
C ALA A 80 4.56 5.72 -22.41
N LEU A 81 4.49 5.00 -21.28
CA LEU A 81 4.63 5.52 -19.93
C LEU A 81 6.09 5.50 -19.47
N HIS A 82 7.01 6.02 -20.29
CA HIS A 82 8.34 6.41 -19.84
C HIS A 82 8.23 7.77 -19.12
N GLY A 83 7.95 7.73 -17.82
CA GLY A 83 7.87 8.93 -17.00
C GLY A 83 8.08 8.61 -15.53
N ASN A 84 8.71 9.55 -14.80
CA ASN A 84 8.73 9.52 -13.35
C ASN A 84 7.33 9.90 -12.84
N TYR A 85 6.38 8.97 -12.92
CA TYR A 85 5.07 9.16 -12.32
C TYR A 85 5.22 9.21 -10.79
N ALA A 86 4.23 9.80 -10.13
CA ALA A 86 4.27 9.95 -8.69
C ALA A 86 4.61 8.62 -7.98
N PHE A 87 5.29 8.72 -6.83
CA PHE A 87 5.54 7.64 -5.85
C PHE A 87 6.79 6.77 -6.05
N PHE A 88 7.14 6.01 -4.98
CA PHE A 88 8.32 5.15 -4.77
C PHE A 88 8.74 4.32 -5.98
N VAL A 89 7.78 3.97 -6.83
CA VAL A 89 7.97 3.19 -8.05
C VAL A 89 8.97 3.83 -9.01
N SER A 90 8.93 5.16 -9.18
CA SER A 90 9.85 5.88 -10.07
C SER A 90 11.34 5.69 -9.69
N ARG A 91 11.65 5.30 -8.45
CA ARG A 91 13.04 5.09 -8.01
C ARG A 91 13.64 3.76 -8.45
N TYR A 92 12.82 2.72 -8.62
CA TYR A 92 13.26 1.36 -8.94
C TYR A 92 12.78 0.86 -10.30
N VAL A 93 11.83 1.58 -10.91
CA VAL A 93 11.18 1.22 -12.15
C VAL A 93 11.61 2.19 -13.26
N ASN A 94 12.91 2.18 -13.57
CA ASN A 94 13.43 2.88 -14.77
C ASN A 94 13.10 2.13 -16.08
N SER A 95 12.42 0.97 -16.00
CA SER A 95 12.23 0.05 -17.13
C SER A 95 11.11 -0.97 -17.01
N VAL A 96 10.32 -0.98 -15.93
CA VAL A 96 9.28 -2.00 -15.72
C VAL A 96 7.94 -1.53 -16.30
N THR A 97 7.90 -1.47 -17.62
CA THR A 97 6.63 -1.61 -18.33
C THR A 97 6.41 -3.11 -18.47
N SER A 98 5.53 -3.64 -17.63
CA SER A 98 5.08 -5.03 -17.73
C SER A 98 4.30 -5.17 -19.04
N ASP A 99 4.65 -6.13 -19.88
CA ASP A 99 3.80 -6.54 -21.01
C ASP A 99 2.68 -7.42 -20.46
N CYS A 100 1.67 -6.79 -19.83
CA CYS A 100 0.54 -7.51 -19.28
C CYS A 100 -0.33 -8.04 -20.42
N LYS A 101 -0.63 -9.33 -20.38
CA LYS A 101 -1.50 -9.98 -21.38
C LYS A 101 -2.94 -9.47 -21.32
N GLU A 102 -3.35 -8.95 -20.18
CA GLU A 102 -4.68 -8.46 -19.92
C GLU A 102 -4.72 -7.49 -18.73
N GLY A 103 -5.83 -6.76 -18.62
CA GLY A 103 -6.05 -5.78 -17.57
C GLY A 103 -6.43 -4.41 -18.11
N ASN A 104 -6.73 -3.49 -17.20
CA ASN A 104 -7.03 -2.11 -17.55
C ASN A 104 -6.58 -1.17 -16.42
N SER A 105 -5.42 -0.54 -16.60
CA SER A 105 -4.80 0.39 -15.66
C SER A 105 -5.62 1.66 -15.42
N GLY A 106 -6.66 1.91 -16.24
CA GLY A 106 -7.59 3.01 -16.09
C GLY A 106 -8.79 2.72 -15.18
N THR A 107 -9.11 1.45 -14.92
CA THR A 107 -10.34 1.07 -14.20
C THR A 107 -10.09 0.07 -13.08
N GLU A 108 -9.26 -0.93 -13.32
CA GLU A 108 -9.02 -2.02 -12.37
C GLU A 108 -8.43 -1.55 -11.03
N PRO A 109 -7.43 -0.63 -10.96
CA PRO A 109 -6.93 -0.12 -9.69
C PRO A 109 -8.01 0.55 -8.83
N TYR A 110 -8.96 1.25 -9.46
CA TYR A 110 -10.07 1.92 -8.76
C TYR A 110 -11.09 0.93 -8.22
N LEU A 111 -11.44 -0.08 -9.02
CA LEU A 111 -12.35 -1.14 -8.59
C LEU A 111 -11.77 -1.97 -7.44
N VAL A 112 -10.50 -2.37 -7.56
CA VAL A 112 -9.78 -3.14 -6.52
C VAL A 112 -9.67 -2.33 -5.22
N SER A 113 -9.25 -1.07 -5.29
CA SER A 113 -9.18 -0.21 -4.09
C SER A 113 -10.55 -0.03 -3.42
N HIS A 114 -11.62 0.05 -4.22
CA HIS A 114 -12.97 0.13 -3.69
C HIS A 114 -13.35 -1.13 -2.92
N HIS A 115 -13.12 -2.32 -3.49
CA HIS A 115 -13.40 -3.57 -2.81
C HIS A 115 -12.49 -3.83 -1.60
N LEU A 116 -11.22 -3.39 -1.62
CA LEU A 116 -10.35 -3.43 -0.45
C LEU A 116 -10.91 -2.60 0.71
N LEU A 117 -11.40 -1.39 0.44
CA LEU A 117 -12.04 -0.54 1.46
C LEU A 117 -13.33 -1.18 2.01
N LEU A 118 -14.15 -1.78 1.14
CA LEU A 118 -15.36 -2.49 1.58
C LEU A 118 -15.03 -3.75 2.39
N ALA A 119 -14.03 -4.53 1.97
CA ALA A 119 -13.56 -5.73 2.68
C ALA A 119 -13.01 -5.37 4.07
N HIS A 120 -12.17 -4.33 4.14
CA HIS A 120 -11.71 -3.76 5.41
C HIS A 120 -12.88 -3.40 6.33
N ALA A 121 -13.83 -2.61 5.83
CA ALA A 121 -14.96 -2.15 6.61
C ALA A 121 -15.91 -3.30 7.03
N ALA A 122 -16.08 -4.31 6.18
CA ALA A 122 -16.83 -5.52 6.50
C ALA A 122 -16.15 -6.32 7.64
N ALA A 123 -14.84 -6.51 7.59
CA ALA A 123 -14.10 -7.19 8.67
C ALA A 123 -14.20 -6.42 10.00
N VAL A 124 -14.13 -5.08 9.97
CA VAL A 124 -14.31 -4.24 11.16
C VAL A 124 -15.74 -4.32 11.69
N LYS A 125 -16.73 -4.31 10.80
CA LYS A 125 -18.14 -4.50 11.16
C LYS A 125 -18.35 -5.85 11.85
N VAL A 126 -17.74 -6.92 11.36
CA VAL A 126 -17.78 -8.24 12.01
C VAL A 126 -17.11 -8.21 13.38
N TYR A 127 -15.90 -7.64 13.50
CA TYR A 127 -15.17 -7.55 14.77
C TYR A 127 -15.97 -6.83 15.87
N ARG A 128 -16.68 -5.77 15.48
CA ARG A 128 -17.54 -4.98 16.38
C ARG A 128 -18.89 -5.64 16.64
N GLY A 129 -19.54 -6.15 15.59
CA GLY A 129 -20.90 -6.70 15.61
C GLY A 129 -21.03 -8.02 16.35
N GLU A 130 -20.06 -8.92 16.18
CA GLU A 130 -20.01 -10.24 16.85
C GLU A 130 -19.45 -10.17 18.28
N ASN A 131 -19.35 -8.96 18.84
CA ASN A 131 -18.88 -8.71 20.21
C ASN A 131 -17.42 -9.15 20.48
N PHE A 132 -16.62 -9.45 19.43
CA PHE A 132 -15.19 -9.77 19.57
C PHE A 132 -14.44 -8.62 20.21
N GLN A 133 -14.65 -7.38 19.74
CA GLN A 133 -13.92 -6.22 20.28
C GLN A 133 -14.08 -6.07 21.80
N LYS A 134 -15.32 -6.14 22.31
CA LYS A 134 -15.60 -6.02 23.75
C LYS A 134 -15.08 -7.21 24.55
N SER A 135 -15.31 -8.42 24.08
CA SER A 135 -14.90 -9.65 24.79
C SER A 135 -13.39 -9.83 24.80
N GLN A 136 -12.73 -9.54 23.69
CA GLN A 136 -11.30 -9.71 23.50
C GLN A 136 -10.50 -8.48 23.95
N LYS A 137 -11.15 -7.32 24.13
CA LYS A 137 -10.54 -6.04 24.49
C LYS A 137 -9.42 -5.64 23.52
N GLY A 138 -9.64 -5.87 22.23
CA GLY A 138 -8.69 -5.55 21.17
C GLY A 138 -9.06 -4.30 20.39
N GLN A 139 -8.16 -3.91 19.50
CA GLN A 139 -8.32 -2.82 18.55
C GLN A 139 -8.09 -3.35 17.13
N ILE A 140 -8.77 -2.75 16.16
CA ILE A 140 -8.67 -3.08 14.75
C ILE A 140 -8.41 -1.84 13.90
N GLY A 141 -7.57 -1.99 12.89
CA GLY A 141 -7.19 -0.91 11.99
C GLY A 141 -6.78 -1.42 10.61
N ILE A 142 -6.18 -0.51 9.85
CA ILE A 142 -5.62 -0.73 8.53
C ILE A 142 -4.25 -0.05 8.47
N THR A 143 -3.32 -0.61 7.70
CA THR A 143 -2.01 -0.02 7.49
C THR A 143 -1.94 0.62 6.11
N LEU A 144 -1.71 1.93 6.07
CA LEU A 144 -1.56 2.71 4.85
C LEU A 144 -0.08 3.01 4.62
N ASN A 145 0.41 2.81 3.40
CA ASN A 145 1.70 3.37 2.99
C ASN A 145 1.56 4.80 2.52
N VAL A 146 2.58 5.60 2.81
CA VAL A 146 2.65 6.99 2.38
C VAL A 146 4.07 7.38 2.00
N ASP A 147 4.19 7.94 0.80
CA ASP A 147 5.34 8.74 0.41
C ASP A 147 4.96 10.19 0.62
N TRP A 148 5.78 10.91 1.38
CA TRP A 148 5.53 12.34 1.56
C TRP A 148 5.76 13.08 0.24
N ALA A 149 4.84 13.96 -0.13
CA ALA A 149 4.94 14.77 -1.35
C ALA A 149 5.38 16.20 -1.00
N VAL A 150 6.47 16.64 -1.61
CA VAL A 150 7.01 17.99 -1.46
C VAL A 150 6.86 18.70 -2.81
N PRO A 151 6.42 19.97 -2.90
CA PRO A 151 6.48 20.69 -4.17
C PRO A 151 7.92 20.75 -4.69
N TYR A 152 8.13 20.57 -5.99
CA TYR A 152 9.47 20.66 -6.58
C TYR A 152 10.02 22.09 -6.53
N ASP A 153 9.22 23.08 -6.92
CA ASP A 153 9.45 24.49 -6.64
C ASP A 153 8.42 24.99 -5.61
N ASP A 154 8.88 25.37 -4.41
CA ASP A 154 8.00 25.85 -3.34
C ASP A 154 7.41 27.24 -3.61
N GLN A 155 7.92 27.99 -4.59
CA GLN A 155 7.35 29.25 -5.06
C GLN A 155 6.32 29.04 -6.18
N SER A 156 6.23 27.83 -6.75
CA SER A 156 5.29 27.50 -7.82
C SER A 156 3.97 27.01 -7.22
N GLU A 157 2.90 27.82 -7.31
CA GLU A 157 1.55 27.40 -6.91
C GLU A 157 1.11 26.11 -7.61
N LYS A 158 1.58 25.88 -8.85
CA LYS A 158 1.30 24.65 -9.60
C LYS A 158 1.95 23.43 -8.96
N ASP A 159 3.21 23.52 -8.56
CA ASP A 159 3.90 22.40 -7.90
C ASP A 159 3.39 22.18 -6.48
N GLN A 160 2.96 23.24 -5.79
CA GLN A 160 2.24 23.13 -4.51
C GLN A 160 0.92 22.36 -4.67
N ASP A 161 0.14 22.67 -5.71
CA ASP A 161 -1.08 21.91 -6.01
C ASP A 161 -0.75 20.47 -6.42
N ALA A 162 0.29 20.26 -7.24
CA ALA A 162 0.76 18.93 -7.61
C ALA A 162 1.12 18.07 -6.39
N ALA A 163 1.79 18.63 -5.38
CA ALA A 163 2.08 17.92 -4.14
C ALA A 163 0.80 17.50 -3.38
N LYS A 164 -0.23 18.35 -3.35
CA LYS A 164 -1.54 18.02 -2.77
C LYS A 164 -2.23 16.91 -3.57
N ARG A 165 -2.22 16.98 -4.91
CA ARG A 165 -2.77 15.94 -5.79
C ARG A 165 -2.04 14.61 -5.60
N ALA A 166 -0.71 14.62 -5.48
CA ALA A 166 0.07 13.41 -5.20
C ALA A 166 -0.37 12.75 -3.88
N LEU A 167 -0.46 13.51 -2.78
CA LEU A 167 -0.93 12.96 -1.50
C LEU A 167 -2.38 12.46 -1.57
N ALA A 168 -3.26 13.17 -2.28
CA ALA A 168 -4.65 12.76 -2.46
C ALA A 168 -4.78 11.44 -3.23
N PHE A 169 -3.99 11.24 -4.30
CA PHE A 169 -4.01 10.03 -5.12
C PHE A 169 -3.30 8.82 -4.49
N MET A 170 -2.59 9.00 -3.37
CA MET A 170 -1.93 7.93 -2.63
C MET A 170 -2.57 7.70 -1.25
N TYR A 171 -2.34 8.61 -0.32
CA TYR A 171 -2.81 8.48 1.06
C TYR A 171 -4.30 8.84 1.19
N GLY A 172 -4.70 9.98 0.63
CA GLY A 172 -6.10 10.45 0.69
C GLY A 172 -7.09 9.49 0.03
N TRP A 173 -6.65 8.75 -1.00
CA TRP A 173 -7.46 7.76 -1.71
C TRP A 173 -8.07 6.71 -0.78
N PHE A 174 -7.35 6.34 0.29
CA PHE A 174 -7.83 5.41 1.31
C PHE A 174 -8.23 6.11 2.60
N MET A 175 -7.49 7.14 3.03
CA MET A 175 -7.77 7.82 4.30
C MET A 175 -9.07 8.63 4.29
N ASP A 176 -9.41 9.31 3.19
CA ASP A 176 -10.63 10.12 3.13
C ASP A 176 -11.88 9.24 3.23
N PRO A 177 -12.01 8.11 2.50
CA PRO A 177 -13.12 7.18 2.70
C PRO A 177 -13.26 6.71 4.15
N LEU A 178 -12.14 6.39 4.81
CA LEU A 178 -12.13 5.97 6.21
C LEU A 178 -12.58 7.10 7.14
N TYR A 179 -12.19 8.35 6.86
CA TYR A 179 -12.49 9.49 7.72
C TYR A 179 -13.92 10.03 7.52
N ASN A 180 -14.34 10.21 6.27
CA ASN A 180 -15.58 10.92 5.92
C ASN A 180 -16.57 10.09 5.08
N GLY A 181 -16.20 8.90 4.63
CA GLY A 181 -17.05 8.01 3.82
C GLY A 181 -17.04 8.32 2.31
N THR A 182 -16.15 9.20 1.84
CA THR A 182 -16.09 9.64 0.44
C THR A 182 -14.65 9.73 -0.06
N TYR A 183 -14.46 9.60 -1.38
CA TYR A 183 -13.14 9.81 -1.99
C TYR A 183 -12.77 11.29 -2.03
N PRO A 184 -11.46 11.64 -2.12
CA PRO A 184 -11.02 13.02 -2.27
C PRO A 184 -11.66 13.69 -3.50
N ASN A 185 -12.17 14.91 -3.35
CA ASN A 185 -12.84 15.65 -4.44
C ASN A 185 -11.97 15.80 -5.70
N VAL A 186 -10.64 15.95 -5.52
CA VAL A 186 -9.71 16.03 -6.64
C VAL A 186 -9.67 14.74 -7.46
N MET A 187 -9.77 13.57 -6.80
CA MET A 187 -9.87 12.29 -7.51
C MET A 187 -11.22 12.17 -8.24
N VAL A 188 -12.33 12.57 -7.61
CA VAL A 188 -13.66 12.58 -8.26
C VAL A 188 -13.63 13.40 -9.55
N THR A 189 -12.97 14.57 -9.52
CA THR A 189 -12.89 15.49 -10.65
C THR A 189 -12.01 14.96 -11.79
N HIS A 190 -10.87 14.35 -11.45
CA HIS A 190 -9.90 13.87 -12.42
C HIS A 190 -10.27 12.50 -13.02
N VAL A 191 -10.74 11.58 -12.18
CA VAL A 191 -11.00 10.17 -12.55
C VAL A 191 -12.41 9.99 -13.12
N LYS A 192 -13.38 10.78 -12.64
CA LYS A 192 -14.78 10.81 -13.10
C LYS A 192 -15.44 9.44 -12.99
N GLU A 193 -16.13 8.99 -14.04
CA GLU A 193 -16.93 7.76 -14.03
C GLU A 193 -16.11 6.47 -13.84
N ARG A 194 -14.78 6.53 -13.96
CA ARG A 194 -13.91 5.37 -13.65
C ARG A 194 -13.72 5.15 -12.15
N LEU A 195 -14.01 6.15 -11.32
CA LEU A 195 -13.95 6.04 -9.86
C LEU A 195 -15.28 5.47 -9.35
N PRO A 196 -15.30 4.29 -8.71
CA PRO A 196 -16.51 3.74 -8.14
C PRO A 196 -17.16 4.72 -7.15
N LYS A 197 -18.49 4.62 -7.01
CA LYS A 197 -19.27 5.45 -6.08
C LYS A 197 -19.73 4.55 -4.94
N PHE A 198 -19.44 4.96 -3.71
CA PHE A 198 -20.06 4.32 -2.55
C PHE A 198 -21.56 4.59 -2.56
N SER A 199 -22.36 3.53 -2.39
CA SER A 199 -23.74 3.70 -1.94
C SER A 199 -23.77 4.32 -0.54
N LYS A 200 -24.94 4.81 -0.13
CA LYS A 200 -25.11 5.40 1.20
C LYS A 200 -24.70 4.43 2.32
N SER A 201 -25.14 3.16 2.22
CA SER A 201 -24.81 2.14 3.22
C SER A 201 -23.32 1.76 3.23
N GLU A 202 -22.67 1.73 2.07
CA GLU A 202 -21.23 1.47 1.99
C GLU A 202 -20.42 2.63 2.56
N SER A 203 -20.80 3.87 2.25
CA SER A 203 -20.19 5.08 2.80
C SER A 203 -20.28 5.11 4.33
N GLU A 204 -21.46 4.83 4.88
CA GLU A 204 -21.68 4.70 6.33
C GLU A 204 -20.89 3.56 6.96
N MET A 205 -20.68 2.45 6.24
CA MET A 205 -19.91 1.31 6.73
C MET A 205 -18.40 1.58 6.77
N VAL A 206 -17.86 2.25 5.75
CA VAL A 206 -16.41 2.57 5.64
C VAL A 206 -16.04 3.73 6.56
N LYS A 207 -16.93 4.71 6.74
CA LYS A 207 -16.68 5.86 7.61
C LYS A 207 -16.46 5.42 9.06
N GLY A 208 -15.29 5.74 9.62
CA GLY A 208 -14.91 5.43 11.00
C GLY A 208 -14.64 3.93 11.24
N SER A 209 -14.36 3.15 10.20
CA SER A 209 -14.07 1.71 10.32
C SER A 209 -12.68 1.39 10.87
N TYR A 210 -12.17 2.14 11.85
CA TYR A 210 -10.88 1.89 12.47
C TYR A 210 -10.87 2.36 13.93
N ASP A 211 -10.00 1.76 14.74
CA ASP A 211 -9.63 2.25 16.07
C ASP A 211 -8.24 2.92 16.06
N PHE A 212 -7.39 2.51 15.11
CA PHE A 212 -6.07 3.07 14.85
C PHE A 212 -5.74 2.98 13.35
N ILE A 213 -4.77 3.79 12.91
CA ILE A 213 -4.20 3.74 11.57
C ILE A 213 -2.72 3.39 11.68
N GLY A 214 -2.29 2.32 11.02
CA GLY A 214 -0.89 2.01 10.81
C GLY A 214 -0.32 2.83 9.66
N ILE A 215 0.92 3.32 9.78
CA ILE A 215 1.59 4.07 8.73
C ILE A 215 2.90 3.37 8.37
N ASN A 216 3.00 2.90 7.12
CA ASN A 216 4.26 2.47 6.54
C ASN A 216 4.88 3.67 5.82
N TYR A 217 5.98 4.19 6.38
CA TYR A 217 6.70 5.34 5.85
C TYR A 217 8.13 4.96 5.48
N TYR A 218 8.52 5.26 4.24
CA TYR A 218 9.85 4.93 3.74
C TYR A 218 10.60 6.14 3.17
N THR A 219 9.91 7.04 2.47
CA THR A 219 10.57 8.13 1.74
C THR A 219 9.64 9.33 1.50
N ALA A 220 10.21 10.37 0.92
CA ALA A 220 9.51 11.48 0.29
C ALA A 220 9.91 11.61 -1.19
N SER A 221 9.11 12.33 -1.98
CA SER A 221 9.41 12.71 -3.37
C SER A 221 9.00 14.15 -3.65
N TYR A 222 9.66 14.78 -4.63
CA TYR A 222 9.25 16.08 -5.15
C TYR A 222 8.19 15.92 -6.23
N SER A 223 7.12 16.69 -6.15
CA SER A 223 5.99 16.69 -7.07
C SER A 223 6.07 17.88 -8.02
N ILE A 224 5.95 17.60 -9.31
CA ILE A 224 6.03 18.56 -10.41
C ILE A 224 4.68 18.55 -11.13
N ASP A 225 4.09 19.72 -11.30
CA ASP A 225 2.88 19.88 -12.11
C ASP A 225 3.13 19.50 -13.57
N ARG A 226 2.12 18.91 -14.20
CA ARG A 226 2.15 18.63 -15.63
C ARG A 226 0.76 18.77 -16.23
N PRO A 227 0.67 19.06 -17.53
CA PRO A 227 -0.60 19.00 -18.24
C PRO A 227 -1.26 17.62 -18.09
N CYS A 228 -2.53 17.63 -17.69
CA CYS A 228 -3.37 16.45 -17.66
C CYS A 228 -3.59 15.90 -19.08
N LEU A 229 -3.55 14.58 -19.24
CA LEU A 229 -3.74 13.92 -20.53
C LEU A 229 -5.23 13.69 -20.84
N TYR A 230 -6.04 14.76 -20.81
CA TYR A 230 -7.47 14.67 -21.09
C TYR A 230 -7.74 14.13 -22.51
N GLY A 231 -8.74 13.24 -22.64
CA GLY A 231 -9.14 12.66 -23.93
C GLY A 231 -8.32 11.45 -24.37
N ARG A 232 -7.28 11.04 -23.63
CA ARG A 232 -6.63 9.74 -23.80
C ARG A 232 -7.35 8.67 -22.97
N THR A 233 -7.13 7.40 -23.29
CA THR A 233 -7.55 6.27 -22.45
C THR A 233 -7.04 6.50 -21.03
N GLY A 234 -7.95 6.52 -20.05
CA GLY A 234 -7.60 6.80 -18.65
C GLY A 234 -6.58 5.80 -18.10
N ASN A 235 -5.70 6.27 -17.22
CA ASN A 235 -4.70 5.45 -16.56
C ASN A 235 -4.37 6.06 -15.21
N TYR A 236 -4.47 5.26 -14.14
CA TYR A 236 -4.18 5.69 -12.77
C TYR A 236 -2.85 6.46 -12.66
N LEU A 237 -1.81 5.99 -13.37
CA LEU A 237 -0.47 6.57 -13.35
C LEU A 237 -0.42 8.02 -13.85
N THR A 238 -1.37 8.42 -14.68
CA THR A 238 -1.42 9.76 -15.28
C THR A 238 -2.51 10.66 -14.70
N ASP A 239 -3.48 10.08 -13.98
CA ASP A 239 -4.72 10.76 -13.59
C ASP A 239 -4.51 11.89 -12.57
N SER A 240 -3.46 11.80 -11.75
CA SER A 240 -3.08 12.86 -10.81
C SER A 240 -2.55 14.11 -11.51
N CYS A 241 -2.10 13.99 -12.77
CA CYS A 241 -1.37 15.02 -13.49
C CYS A 241 -0.14 15.50 -12.72
N VAL A 242 0.62 14.55 -12.16
CA VAL A 242 1.83 14.81 -11.39
C VAL A 242 2.97 13.94 -11.91
N ASN A 243 4.16 14.53 -12.07
CA ASN A 243 5.41 13.78 -12.10
C ASN A 243 6.08 13.86 -10.73
N ALA A 244 6.78 12.80 -10.32
CA ALA A 244 7.65 12.83 -9.15
C ALA A 244 9.13 12.84 -9.54
N THR A 245 9.98 13.29 -8.63
CA THR A 245 11.43 13.08 -8.72
C THR A 245 12.03 12.93 -7.33
N PHE A 246 13.11 12.15 -7.24
CA PHE A 246 13.92 12.01 -6.04
C PHE A 246 15.19 12.87 -6.08
N ASN A 247 15.48 13.48 -7.24
CA ASN A 247 16.62 14.35 -7.43
C ASN A 247 16.22 15.80 -7.13
N ASN A 248 16.80 16.37 -6.07
CA ASN A 248 16.70 17.80 -5.81
C ASN A 248 17.68 18.53 -6.75
N VAL A 249 17.19 19.16 -7.83
CA VAL A 249 18.04 20.02 -8.67
C VAL A 249 18.12 21.40 -8.02
N GLY A 250 18.77 21.47 -6.86
CA GLY A 250 19.46 22.66 -6.35
C GLY A 250 18.67 23.95 -6.08
N ARG A 251 17.36 23.93 -5.80
CA ARG A 251 16.61 25.17 -5.49
C ARG A 251 15.94 25.23 -4.13
N LEU A 252 15.76 24.10 -3.45
CA LEU A 252 15.22 24.10 -2.10
C LEU A 252 16.39 24.01 -1.11
N GLY A 253 16.62 25.11 -0.39
CA GLY A 253 17.42 25.16 0.84
C GLY A 253 16.78 24.37 2.00
N LEU A 254 16.06 23.29 1.71
CA LEU A 254 15.73 22.29 2.69
C LEU A 254 17.05 21.63 3.09
N PRO A 255 17.42 21.62 4.39
CA PRO A 255 18.62 20.92 4.83
C PRO A 255 18.42 19.47 4.46
N SER A 256 19.19 18.99 3.47
CA SER A 256 19.37 17.60 3.07
C SER A 256 18.61 16.64 4.00
N ILE A 257 17.29 16.48 3.82
CA ILE A 257 16.52 15.64 4.72
C ILE A 257 17.08 14.25 4.49
N VAL A 258 17.80 13.82 5.52
CA VAL A 258 18.46 12.55 5.74
C VAL A 258 18.63 11.76 4.44
N ARG A 259 19.72 12.03 3.71
CA ARG A 259 20.42 10.92 3.07
C ARG A 259 20.69 9.96 4.23
N LEU A 260 19.85 8.94 4.40
CA LEU A 260 20.19 7.79 5.23
C LEU A 260 21.45 7.24 4.57
N ARG A 261 22.62 7.65 5.07
CA ARG A 261 23.90 6.99 4.80
C ARG A 261 23.80 5.62 5.45
N GLY A 262 23.10 4.72 4.77
CA GLY A 262 22.71 3.42 5.28
C GLY A 262 22.57 2.44 4.14
N GLN A 263 23.56 2.40 3.26
CA GLN A 263 23.96 1.24 2.47
C GLN A 263 25.33 1.55 1.84
N ARG A 264 26.37 1.62 2.69
CA ARG A 264 27.62 1.00 2.24
C ARG A 264 27.30 -0.48 2.21
N ALA A 265 27.29 -1.06 1.02
CA ALA A 265 27.51 -2.48 0.86
C ALA A 265 28.63 -2.86 1.84
N PHE A 266 28.31 -3.71 2.81
CA PHE A 266 29.32 -4.40 3.59
C PHE A 266 30.07 -5.26 2.57
N GLY A 267 31.12 -4.68 2.01
CA GLY A 267 32.11 -5.40 1.23
C GLY A 267 32.59 -6.52 2.13
N MET A 268 32.41 -7.75 1.65
CA MET A 268 33.03 -8.94 2.20
C MET A 268 34.52 -8.66 2.42
N ARG A 269 34.91 -8.33 3.64
CA ARG A 269 36.27 -8.57 4.08
C ARG A 269 36.33 -10.04 4.44
N LYS A 270 37.03 -10.82 3.62
CA LYS A 270 37.55 -12.13 4.01
C LYS A 270 38.41 -11.91 5.27
N SER A 271 37.82 -12.12 6.43
CA SER A 271 38.54 -12.33 7.68
C SER A 271 38.49 -13.83 7.95
N SER A 272 39.61 -14.47 7.70
CA SER A 272 39.86 -15.88 8.00
C SER A 272 39.83 -16.08 9.52
N TYR A 273 38.67 -16.48 10.03
CA TYR A 273 38.54 -17.01 11.39
C TYR A 273 38.19 -18.49 11.29
N ARG A 274 39.16 -19.36 11.58
CA ARG A 274 38.94 -20.81 11.75
C ARG A 274 38.35 -21.03 13.14
N PRO A 275 37.20 -21.71 13.28
CA PRO A 275 36.75 -22.17 14.60
C PRO A 275 37.61 -23.37 15.04
N GLN A 276 38.31 -23.24 16.17
CA GLN A 276 38.84 -24.39 16.90
C GLN A 276 37.68 -25.01 17.70
N LEU A 277 37.40 -26.29 17.42
CA LEU A 277 36.50 -27.14 18.22
C LEU A 277 37.24 -27.63 19.50
N PRO A 278 36.49 -28.02 20.55
CA PRO A 278 36.91 -27.97 21.95
C PRO A 278 37.72 -29.19 22.39
N ASN A 279 38.74 -28.96 23.24
CA ASN A 279 39.44 -30.05 23.90
C ASN A 279 38.65 -30.55 25.13
N LEU A 280 38.10 -31.75 24.93
CA LEU A 280 37.68 -32.76 25.88
C LEU A 280 38.40 -32.71 27.24
N MET A 281 37.62 -32.62 28.32
CA MET A 281 38.02 -33.14 29.63
C MET A 281 38.02 -34.66 29.59
N GLN A 282 39.18 -35.28 29.81
CA GLN A 282 39.29 -36.67 30.26
C GLN A 282 39.76 -36.69 31.73
N PRO A 283 39.28 -37.66 32.54
CA PRO A 283 39.55 -37.72 33.97
C PRO A 283 40.90 -38.39 34.25
N ARG A 284 41.59 -37.93 35.29
CA ARG A 284 42.66 -38.72 35.95
C ARG A 284 42.34 -38.89 37.42
N VAL A 285 42.00 -40.13 37.74
CA VAL A 285 42.16 -40.76 39.05
C VAL A 285 43.66 -40.87 39.35
N GLN A 286 44.09 -40.51 40.55
CA GLN A 286 45.14 -41.25 41.26
C GLN A 286 45.05 -41.03 42.77
N THR A 287 45.11 -42.16 43.46
CA THR A 287 45.10 -42.44 44.89
C THR A 287 46.44 -42.14 45.56
N ALA A 288 46.41 -41.60 46.78
CA ALA A 288 47.06 -42.10 48.00
C ALA A 288 46.75 -41.11 49.15
#